data_AF-A0A9P7FR53-F1
#
_entry.id   AF-A0A9P7FR53-F1
#
_cell.length_a   1.000
_cell.length_b   1.000
_cell.length_c   1.000
_cell.angle_alpha   90.00
_cell.angle_beta   90.00
_cell.angle_gamma   90.00
#
_symmetry.space_group_name_H-M   'P 1'
#
loop_
_entity.id
_entity.type
_entity.pdbx_description
1 polymer ?
#
loop_
_entity_poly.entity_id
_entity_poly.type
_entity_poly.pdbx_seq_one_letter_code
_entity_poly.pdbx_strand_id
1 'polypeptide(L)'
;MATLNPNNPGPQRQPYETSPITKAAISLAYSSSFNPRGSENLWYGPYSHILTDMVSSFSGKFLVHPQSSLIIPSQTVNELKVRQEFRDEGVSYDFERLLDIKGLAAKRIKPMDKKLSTSSGWKEIKKLKGLKDKRDSVYDQELAVYDKRAYHADPNVSTETAEIEPAGDAINRAPDFAITHVGQLKLDTPKNRQEEVHFERRAGIKTYHSCCSLIVEIKPSRVRKGNPEPTVSGDSTHTMESGNFITQAQEDLMQYCAAHFLAYPQSKKVIALAAGGSRWKWAVIGPDDPPEFNWIDNRILGKRGAGIVGAGSVKESKFLAKFSPTFSLGTLHSDKQFEQIIKTLSQFLIDGHTPLPPLLDEDIIID
;
A
#
# COMPACT_ATOMS: atom_id res chain seq x y z
N MET A 1 4.17 27.89 -3.52
CA MET A 1 4.21 26.63 -4.30
C MET A 1 4.31 27.05 -5.74
N ALA A 2 5.46 26.81 -6.37
CA ALA A 2 5.57 27.00 -7.81
C ALA A 2 4.41 26.23 -8.46
N THR A 3 3.40 26.96 -8.89
CA THR A 3 2.30 26.41 -9.66
C THR A 3 2.98 25.81 -10.89
N LEU A 4 2.93 24.49 -11.02
CA LEU A 4 3.44 23.81 -12.20
C LEU A 4 2.68 24.43 -13.37
N ASN A 5 3.31 25.39 -14.06
CA ASN A 5 2.70 26.07 -15.17
C ASN A 5 2.36 24.98 -16.19
N PRO A 6 1.07 24.67 -16.42
CA PRO A 6 0.69 23.56 -17.29
C PRO A 6 1.18 23.78 -18.74
N ASN A 7 1.60 25.01 -19.07
CA ASN A 7 2.12 25.41 -20.37
C ASN A 7 3.64 25.49 -20.46
N ASN A 8 4.39 25.26 -19.37
CA ASN A 8 5.84 25.10 -19.47
C ASN A 8 6.13 23.60 -19.55
N PRO A 9 6.37 23.04 -20.75
CA PRO A 9 6.81 21.65 -20.85
C PRO A 9 8.17 21.64 -20.18
N GLY A 10 8.22 21.24 -18.90
CA GLY A 10 9.46 21.11 -18.17
C GLY A 10 10.50 20.37 -19.02
N PRO A 11 11.80 20.54 -18.72
CA PRO A 11 12.89 20.01 -19.54
C PRO A 11 12.54 18.61 -20.04
N GLN A 12 12.54 18.43 -21.37
CA GLN A 12 12.15 17.16 -22.01
C GLN A 12 12.86 16.02 -21.27
N ARG A 13 12.08 15.20 -20.55
CA ARG A 13 12.65 14.09 -19.80
C ARG A 13 13.30 13.16 -20.82
N GLN A 14 14.58 12.87 -20.63
CA GLN A 14 15.24 11.86 -21.44
C GLN A 14 14.51 10.52 -21.24
N PRO A 15 14.33 9.72 -22.31
CA PRO A 15 13.80 8.37 -22.17
C PRO A 15 14.60 7.60 -21.12
N TYR A 16 13.91 6.79 -20.33
CA TYR A 16 14.59 5.93 -19.37
C TYR A 16 15.43 4.90 -20.15
N GLU A 17 16.70 4.75 -19.75
CA GLU A 17 17.60 3.71 -20.25
C GLU A 17 18.24 3.00 -19.05
N THR A 18 18.30 1.67 -19.10
CA THR A 18 19.01 0.91 -18.05
C THR A 18 20.47 1.38 -17.94
N SER A 19 20.82 1.93 -16.77
CA SER A 19 22.16 2.47 -16.49
C SER A 19 23.26 1.39 -16.49
N PRO A 20 24.53 1.75 -16.75
CA PRO A 20 25.66 0.81 -16.70
C PRO A 20 25.79 0.08 -15.35
N ILE A 21 25.53 0.79 -14.25
CA ILE A 21 25.56 0.21 -12.89
C ILE A 21 24.47 -0.85 -12.75
N THR A 22 23.25 -0.56 -13.23
CA THR A 22 22.17 -1.55 -13.24
C THR A 22 22.52 -2.78 -14.09
N LYS A 23 23.11 -2.58 -15.28
CA LYS A 23 23.58 -3.69 -16.14
C LYS A 23 24.63 -4.56 -15.42
N ALA A 24 25.56 -3.96 -14.70
CA ALA A 24 26.56 -4.67 -13.90
C ALA A 24 25.90 -5.44 -12.73
N ALA A 25 24.93 -4.84 -12.03
CA ALA A 25 24.19 -5.50 -10.97
C ALA A 25 23.38 -6.70 -11.48
N ILE A 26 22.75 -6.57 -12.66
CA ILE A 26 22.05 -7.67 -13.34
C ILE A 26 23.05 -8.79 -13.67
N SER A 27 24.22 -8.45 -14.20
CA SER A 27 25.28 -9.43 -14.50
C SER A 27 25.74 -10.18 -13.24
N LEU A 28 25.93 -9.47 -12.12
CA LEU A 28 26.27 -10.06 -10.83
C LEU A 28 25.17 -11.04 -10.35
N ALA A 29 23.90 -10.65 -10.43
CA ALA A 29 22.76 -11.47 -10.06
C ALA A 29 22.64 -12.74 -10.91
N TYR A 30 23.07 -12.67 -12.18
CA TYR A 30 23.17 -13.79 -13.11
C TYR A 30 24.48 -14.59 -13.02
N SER A 31 25.47 -14.18 -12.24
CA SER A 31 26.71 -14.95 -12.18
C SER A 31 26.49 -16.25 -11.41
N SER A 32 26.91 -17.39 -11.97
CA SER A 32 26.93 -18.66 -11.22
C SER A 32 27.94 -18.65 -10.08
N SER A 33 29.00 -17.86 -10.22
CA SER A 33 30.05 -17.75 -9.20
C SER A 33 29.59 -16.88 -8.01
N PHE A 34 28.79 -15.84 -8.27
CA PHE A 34 28.33 -14.91 -7.23
C PHE A 34 26.90 -15.19 -6.76
N ASN A 35 26.05 -15.78 -7.58
CA ASN A 35 24.68 -16.20 -7.24
C ASN A 35 24.41 -17.70 -7.54
N PRO A 36 25.21 -18.65 -7.01
CA PRO A 36 25.07 -20.06 -7.35
C PRO A 36 23.69 -20.64 -6.98
N ARG A 37 23.02 -20.06 -5.99
CA ARG A 37 21.71 -20.51 -5.49
C ARG A 37 20.52 -19.81 -6.13
N GLY A 38 20.75 -18.79 -6.98
CA GLY A 38 19.67 -17.97 -7.53
C GLY A 38 18.90 -17.18 -6.46
N SER A 39 19.57 -16.82 -5.35
CA SER A 39 18.95 -16.15 -4.21
C SER A 39 18.32 -14.82 -4.58
N GLU A 40 17.20 -14.51 -3.93
CA GLU A 40 16.43 -13.27 -4.08
C GLU A 40 17.26 -12.02 -3.78
N ASN A 41 18.06 -12.04 -2.71
CA ASN A 41 18.86 -10.89 -2.26
C ASN A 41 19.77 -10.29 -3.35
N LEU A 42 20.28 -11.11 -4.27
CA LEU A 42 21.13 -10.61 -5.35
C LEU A 42 20.35 -9.87 -6.44
N TRP A 43 19.02 -10.00 -6.47
CA TRP A 43 18.13 -9.21 -7.32
C TRP A 43 17.76 -7.86 -6.71
N TYR A 44 17.93 -7.64 -5.40
CA TYR A 44 17.64 -6.35 -4.77
C TYR A 44 18.53 -5.23 -5.30
N GLY A 45 19.81 -5.49 -5.60
CA GLY A 45 20.71 -4.50 -6.20
C GLY A 45 20.18 -3.93 -7.52
N PRO A 46 19.91 -4.77 -8.54
CA PRO A 46 19.27 -4.35 -9.79
C PRO A 46 18.01 -3.50 -9.58
N TYR A 47 17.05 -3.97 -8.76
CA TYR A 47 15.80 -3.25 -8.55
C TYR A 47 15.99 -1.94 -7.78
N SER A 48 16.84 -1.91 -6.77
CA SER A 48 17.17 -0.69 -6.03
C SER A 48 17.74 0.39 -6.96
N HIS A 49 18.63 0.04 -7.89
CA HIS A 49 19.19 1.01 -8.83
C HIS A 49 18.12 1.52 -9.81
N ILE A 50 17.33 0.62 -10.39
CA ILE A 50 16.24 0.99 -11.32
C ILE A 50 15.25 1.93 -10.65
N LEU A 51 14.75 1.58 -9.46
CA LEU A 51 13.76 2.38 -8.75
C LEU A 51 14.33 3.76 -8.38
N THR A 52 15.61 3.83 -8.01
CA THR A 52 16.30 5.10 -7.72
C THR A 52 16.43 5.95 -8.99
N ASP A 53 16.88 5.36 -10.09
CA ASP A 53 17.04 6.03 -11.38
C ASP A 53 15.69 6.60 -11.85
N MET A 54 14.60 5.84 -11.71
CA MET A 54 13.25 6.24 -12.08
C MET A 54 12.78 7.50 -11.34
N VAL A 55 13.09 7.63 -10.05
CA VAL A 55 12.58 8.74 -9.22
C VAL A 55 13.55 9.93 -9.12
N SER A 56 14.78 9.79 -9.60
CA SER A 56 15.83 10.82 -9.54
C SER A 56 15.39 12.18 -10.11
N SER A 57 14.54 12.19 -11.13
CA SER A 57 14.05 13.39 -11.81
C SER A 57 12.92 14.14 -11.09
N PHE A 58 12.48 13.66 -9.92
CA PHE A 58 11.33 14.22 -9.19
C PHE A 58 11.73 15.12 -8.00
N SER A 59 12.98 15.57 -7.94
CA SER A 59 13.43 16.58 -6.96
C SER A 59 13.02 16.27 -5.51
N GLY A 60 13.16 15.01 -5.09
CA GLY A 60 12.84 14.55 -3.73
C GLY A 60 11.36 14.35 -3.41
N LYS A 61 10.45 14.47 -4.39
CA LYS A 61 9.01 14.19 -4.19
C LYS A 61 8.69 12.71 -4.07
N PHE A 62 9.60 11.86 -4.54
CA PHE A 62 9.49 10.41 -4.41
C PHE A 62 10.76 9.86 -3.77
N LEU A 63 10.60 8.93 -2.83
CA LEU A 63 11.68 8.27 -2.11
C LEU A 63 11.57 6.76 -2.29
N VAL A 64 12.70 6.08 -2.50
CA VAL A 64 12.77 4.62 -2.56
C VAL A 64 13.08 4.10 -1.15
N HIS A 65 12.25 3.18 -0.66
CA HIS A 65 12.40 2.55 0.64
C HIS A 65 12.54 1.03 0.46
N PRO A 66 13.69 0.42 0.78
CA PRO A 66 13.77 -1.03 0.93
C PRO A 66 13.00 -1.45 2.18
N GLN A 67 12.28 -2.56 2.10
CA GLN A 67 11.53 -3.14 3.23
C GLN A 67 10.61 -2.14 3.93
N SER A 68 9.94 -1.29 3.14
CA SER A 68 9.07 -0.23 3.65
C SER A 68 7.94 -0.85 4.45
N SER A 69 7.82 -0.49 5.74
CA SER A 69 6.71 -0.94 6.57
C SER A 69 5.42 -0.29 6.12
N LEU A 70 4.48 -1.09 5.65
CA LEU A 70 3.13 -0.72 5.32
C LEU A 70 2.25 -1.14 6.51
N ILE A 71 1.98 -0.14 7.35
CA ILE A 71 1.38 -0.33 8.67
C ILE A 71 -0.12 -0.08 8.57
N ILE A 72 -0.92 -1.07 8.96
CA ILE A 72 -2.34 -0.87 9.25
C ILE A 72 -2.44 -0.53 10.74
N PRO A 73 -2.90 0.69 11.10
CA PRO A 73 -3.02 1.08 12.49
C PRO A 73 -3.88 0.12 13.30
N SER A 74 -3.52 -0.11 14.56
CA SER A 74 -4.28 -0.95 15.50
C SER A 74 -5.76 -0.62 15.55
N GLN A 75 -6.10 0.67 15.53
CA GLN A 75 -7.49 1.14 15.52
C GLN A 75 -8.23 0.59 14.30
N THR A 76 -7.65 0.73 13.11
CA THR A 76 -8.18 0.17 11.87
C THR A 76 -8.28 -1.35 11.93
N VAL A 77 -7.28 -2.03 12.50
CA VAL A 77 -7.33 -3.49 12.69
C VAL A 77 -8.49 -3.89 13.61
N ASN A 78 -8.71 -3.17 14.71
CA ASN A 78 -9.80 -3.43 15.65
C ASN A 78 -11.16 -3.13 15.02
N GLU A 79 -11.28 -2.05 14.24
CA GLU A 79 -12.47 -1.77 13.46
C GLU A 79 -12.78 -2.91 12.48
N LEU A 80 -11.77 -3.40 11.75
CA LEU A 80 -11.91 -4.53 10.83
C LEU A 80 -12.33 -5.82 11.54
N LYS A 81 -11.82 -6.07 12.75
CA LYS A 81 -12.26 -7.20 13.58
C LYS A 81 -13.74 -7.09 13.93
N VAL A 82 -14.19 -5.92 14.40
CA VAL A 82 -15.60 -5.71 14.73
C VAL A 82 -16.47 -5.85 13.46
N ARG A 83 -16.08 -5.25 12.33
CA ARG A 83 -16.79 -5.41 11.04
C ARG A 83 -16.91 -6.88 10.62
N GLN A 84 -15.88 -7.68 10.85
CA GLN A 84 -15.91 -9.12 10.59
C GLN A 84 -16.90 -9.83 11.52
N GLU A 85 -16.91 -9.53 12.82
CA GLU A 85 -17.88 -10.09 13.76
C GLU A 85 -19.33 -9.77 13.36
N PHE A 86 -19.63 -8.53 12.96
CA PHE A 86 -20.97 -8.16 12.45
C PHE A 86 -21.36 -8.98 11.22
N ARG A 87 -20.43 -9.15 10.27
CA ARG A 87 -20.64 -9.93 9.05
C ARG A 87 -20.92 -11.40 9.36
N ASP A 88 -20.20 -11.99 10.31
CA ASP A 88 -20.37 -13.39 10.73
C ASP A 88 -21.74 -13.62 11.37
N GLU A 89 -22.32 -12.59 11.99
CA GLU A 89 -23.71 -12.58 12.48
C GLU A 89 -24.76 -12.30 11.40
N GLY A 90 -24.35 -12.00 10.16
CA GLY A 90 -25.27 -11.59 9.10
C GLY A 90 -25.92 -10.22 9.33
N VAL A 91 -25.27 -9.36 10.12
CA VAL A 91 -25.77 -8.01 10.46
C VAL A 91 -24.90 -6.95 9.78
N SER A 92 -25.53 -5.87 9.32
CA SER A 92 -24.80 -4.73 8.76
C SER A 92 -24.01 -4.01 9.85
N TYR A 93 -22.77 -3.64 9.59
CA TYR A 93 -21.97 -2.81 10.50
C TYR A 93 -22.63 -1.43 10.73
N ASP A 94 -23.22 -0.85 9.68
CA ASP A 94 -23.91 0.45 9.71
C ASP A 94 -25.36 0.38 10.20
N PHE A 95 -25.76 -0.72 10.85
CA PHE A 95 -27.16 -1.00 11.22
C PHE A 95 -27.80 0.10 12.07
N GLU A 96 -27.03 0.89 12.82
CA GLU A 96 -27.56 1.99 13.62
C GLU A 96 -27.81 3.29 12.88
N ARG A 97 -27.09 3.58 11.78
CA ARG A 97 -27.47 4.71 10.92
C ARG A 97 -28.89 4.51 10.35
N LEU A 98 -29.32 3.25 10.21
CA LEU A 98 -30.68 2.90 9.80
C LEU A 98 -31.71 2.94 10.94
N LEU A 99 -31.29 2.82 12.21
CA LEU A 99 -32.15 2.95 13.38
C LEU A 99 -32.32 4.42 13.80
N ASP A 100 -31.27 5.25 13.72
CA ASP A 100 -31.34 6.67 14.06
C ASP A 100 -32.02 7.53 12.98
N ILE A 101 -31.91 7.16 11.69
CA ILE A 101 -32.66 7.85 10.62
C ILE A 101 -34.18 7.63 10.75
N LYS A 102 -34.62 6.70 11.61
CA LYS A 102 -36.02 6.37 11.74
C LYS A 102 -36.43 6.01 13.17
N GLY A 103 -37.29 6.86 13.74
CA GLY A 103 -38.39 6.43 14.63
C GLY A 103 -39.34 5.37 14.04
N LEU A 104 -38.86 4.50 13.13
CA LEU A 104 -39.53 3.36 12.51
C LEU A 104 -39.19 2.03 13.18
N ALA A 105 -38.28 1.99 14.18
CA ALA A 105 -38.21 0.84 15.09
C ALA A 105 -39.56 0.62 15.80
N ALA A 106 -40.26 1.69 16.17
CA ALA A 106 -41.60 1.59 16.78
C ALA A 106 -42.70 1.06 15.84
N LYS A 107 -42.49 1.04 14.51
CA LYS A 107 -43.50 0.61 13.52
C LYS A 107 -43.22 -0.75 12.87
N ARG A 108 -41.97 -1.24 12.85
CA ARG A 108 -41.63 -2.55 12.27
C ARG A 108 -41.53 -3.71 13.28
N ILE A 109 -41.60 -3.44 14.59
CA ILE A 109 -41.53 -4.47 15.65
C ILE A 109 -42.87 -5.20 15.89
N LYS A 110 -43.99 -4.74 15.33
CA LYS A 110 -45.32 -5.31 15.65
C LYS A 110 -45.55 -6.79 15.24
N PRO A 111 -44.79 -7.42 14.31
CA PRO A 111 -44.85 -8.89 14.14
C PRO A 111 -43.71 -9.67 14.83
N MET A 112 -42.70 -9.01 15.40
CA MET A 112 -41.52 -9.65 16.02
C MET A 112 -41.70 -9.97 17.52
N ASP A 113 -42.72 -9.42 18.18
CA ASP A 113 -42.95 -9.55 19.62
C ASP A 113 -43.12 -11.00 20.13
N LYS A 114 -43.62 -11.93 19.30
CA LYS A 114 -43.72 -13.34 19.74
C LYS A 114 -42.37 -14.07 19.80
N LYS A 115 -41.42 -13.79 18.89
CA LYS A 115 -40.09 -14.44 18.89
C LYS A 115 -39.15 -13.81 19.92
N LEU A 116 -39.27 -12.51 20.19
CA LEU A 116 -38.47 -11.78 21.18
C LEU A 116 -38.80 -12.18 22.63
N SER A 117 -40.02 -12.69 22.89
CA SER A 117 -40.39 -13.23 24.20
C SER A 117 -39.69 -14.55 24.57
N THR A 118 -39.03 -15.21 23.61
CA THR A 118 -38.31 -16.46 23.85
C THR A 118 -36.90 -16.19 24.41
N SER A 119 -36.38 -17.12 25.22
CA SER A 119 -35.00 -17.04 25.72
C SER A 119 -33.94 -16.97 24.60
N SER A 120 -34.26 -17.48 23.41
CA SER A 120 -33.41 -17.36 22.22
C SER A 120 -33.34 -15.92 21.70
N GLY A 121 -34.47 -15.21 21.65
CA GLY A 121 -34.51 -13.81 21.20
C GLY A 121 -33.69 -12.89 22.09
N TRP A 122 -33.76 -13.08 23.42
CA TRP A 122 -32.94 -12.33 24.37
C TRP A 122 -31.44 -12.57 24.21
N LYS A 123 -31.01 -13.79 23.87
CA LYS A 123 -29.60 -14.09 23.60
C LYS A 123 -29.10 -13.34 22.37
N GLU A 124 -29.90 -13.28 21.31
CA GLU A 124 -29.58 -12.56 20.07
C GLU A 124 -29.47 -11.05 20.33
N ILE A 125 -30.46 -10.45 21.03
CA ILE A 125 -30.40 -9.03 21.42
C ILE A 125 -29.14 -8.72 22.25
N LYS A 126 -28.83 -9.56 23.25
CA LYS A 126 -27.65 -9.37 24.10
C LYS A 126 -26.36 -9.42 23.28
N LYS A 127 -26.29 -10.31 22.29
CA LYS A 127 -25.15 -10.43 21.37
C LYS A 127 -25.00 -9.18 20.50
N LEU A 128 -26.09 -8.71 19.88
CA LEU A 128 -26.10 -7.50 19.06
C LEU A 128 -25.73 -6.26 19.87
N LYS A 129 -26.22 -6.15 21.12
CA LYS A 129 -25.84 -5.08 22.04
C LYS A 129 -24.33 -5.12 22.33
N GLY A 130 -23.78 -6.30 22.59
CA GLY A 130 -22.33 -6.45 22.80
C GLY A 130 -21.49 -6.05 21.58
N LEU A 131 -21.95 -6.34 20.37
CA LEU A 131 -21.30 -5.89 19.13
C LEU A 131 -21.35 -4.37 18.94
N LYS A 132 -22.50 -3.75 19.25
CA LYS A 132 -22.64 -2.30 19.30
C LYS A 132 -21.66 -1.68 20.29
N ASP A 133 -21.66 -2.16 21.54
CA ASP A 133 -20.81 -1.61 22.59
C ASP A 133 -19.31 -1.70 22.20
N LYS A 134 -18.89 -2.80 21.53
CA LYS A 134 -17.55 -2.92 20.95
C LYS A 134 -17.27 -1.88 19.87
N ARG A 135 -18.20 -1.68 18.93
CA ARG A 135 -18.07 -0.70 17.85
C ARG A 135 -17.92 0.72 18.42
N ASP A 136 -18.80 1.09 19.34
CA ASP A 136 -18.79 2.41 19.98
C ASP A 136 -17.47 2.64 20.74
N SER A 137 -16.97 1.61 21.44
CA SER A 137 -15.66 1.66 22.08
C SER A 137 -14.49 1.89 21.11
N VAL A 138 -14.56 1.39 19.87
CA VAL A 138 -13.52 1.66 18.85
C VAL A 138 -13.59 3.12 18.41
N TYR A 139 -14.80 3.64 18.16
CA TYR A 139 -15.00 5.05 17.80
C TYR A 139 -14.54 6.02 18.89
N ASP A 140 -14.83 5.72 20.16
CA ASP A 140 -14.38 6.55 21.29
C ASP A 140 -12.85 6.61 21.37
N GLN A 141 -12.17 5.49 21.08
CA GLN A 141 -10.71 5.45 21.03
C GLN A 141 -10.15 6.27 19.85
N GLU A 142 -10.77 6.21 18.67
CA GLU A 142 -10.38 7.02 17.52
C GLU A 142 -10.54 8.52 17.79
N LEU A 143 -11.66 8.91 18.39
CA LEU A 143 -11.94 10.30 18.74
C LEU A 143 -10.93 10.83 19.76
N ALA A 144 -10.60 10.03 20.79
CA ALA A 144 -9.59 10.39 21.77
C ALA A 144 -8.19 10.59 21.16
N VAL A 145 -7.82 9.79 20.15
CA VAL A 145 -6.56 9.96 19.41
C VAL A 145 -6.60 11.25 18.57
N TYR A 146 -7.74 11.56 17.94
CA TYR A 146 -7.90 12.78 17.16
C TYR A 146 -7.78 14.04 18.02
N ASP A 147 -8.45 14.07 19.17
CA ASP A 147 -8.42 15.20 20.11
C ASP A 147 -7.01 15.47 20.65
N LYS A 148 -6.25 14.39 20.96
CA LYS A 148 -4.84 14.52 21.36
C LYS A 148 -3.97 15.14 20.26
N ARG A 149 -4.19 14.78 18.98
CA ARG A 149 -3.43 15.32 17.84
C ARG A 149 -3.70 16.81 17.62
N ALA A 150 -4.95 17.24 17.79
CA ALA A 150 -5.34 18.65 17.63
C ALA A 150 -4.66 19.56 18.67
N TYR A 151 -4.32 19.04 19.84
CA TYR A 151 -3.74 19.82 20.94
C TYR A 151 -2.27 20.23 20.74
N HIS A 152 -1.52 19.55 19.86
CA HIS A 152 -0.08 19.78 19.67
C HIS A 152 0.27 20.54 18.38
N ALA A 153 -0.56 21.50 17.94
CA ALA A 153 -0.43 22.23 16.68
C ALA A 153 0.79 23.17 16.53
N ASP A 154 1.94 22.88 17.16
CA ASP A 154 3.18 23.58 16.84
C ASP A 154 3.64 23.17 15.42
N PRO A 155 3.74 24.12 14.47
CA PRO A 155 4.14 23.82 13.10
C PRO A 155 5.58 23.30 12.99
N ASN A 156 6.44 23.53 13.98
CA ASN A 156 7.82 23.07 14.02
C ASN A 156 7.95 21.69 14.68
N VAL A 157 6.99 21.30 15.52
CA VAL A 157 6.93 19.96 16.11
C VAL A 157 6.14 19.04 15.17
N SER A 158 6.57 17.79 15.03
CA SER A 158 5.72 16.79 14.35
C SER A 158 4.93 16.14 15.46
N THR A 159 3.64 16.46 15.53
CA THR A 159 2.68 15.83 16.44
C THR A 159 2.69 14.31 16.31
N GLU A 160 2.95 13.80 15.11
CA GLU A 160 3.04 12.36 14.84
C GLU A 160 4.26 11.69 15.51
N THR A 161 5.31 12.43 15.84
CA THR A 161 6.53 11.86 16.45
C THR A 161 6.55 11.87 17.98
N ALA A 162 5.66 12.62 18.63
CA ALA A 162 5.69 12.82 20.08
C ALA A 162 5.12 11.64 20.88
N GLU A 163 4.28 10.81 20.26
CA GLU A 163 3.69 9.61 20.88
C GLU A 163 3.87 8.40 19.95
N ILE A 164 5.10 7.89 19.84
CA ILE A 164 5.33 6.56 19.26
C ILE A 164 4.94 5.54 20.34
N GLU A 165 3.65 5.26 20.48
CA GLU A 165 3.22 4.06 21.19
C GLU A 165 3.46 2.86 20.26
N PRO A 166 4.22 1.83 20.67
CA PRO A 166 4.32 0.60 19.91
C PRO A 166 2.94 -0.02 19.84
N ALA A 167 2.30 0.13 18.69
CA ALA A 167 0.98 -0.40 18.39
C ALA A 167 1.07 -1.93 18.32
N GLY A 168 0.89 -2.61 19.46
CA GLY A 168 1.18 -4.04 19.61
C GLY A 168 0.31 -4.96 18.74
N ASP A 169 -0.85 -4.47 18.31
CA ASP A 169 -1.81 -5.15 17.44
C ASP A 169 -1.87 -4.57 16.01
N ALA A 170 -0.99 -3.63 15.66
CA ALA A 170 -0.87 -3.14 14.31
C ALA A 170 -0.36 -4.25 13.38
N ILE A 171 -0.92 -4.32 12.17
CA ILE A 171 -0.44 -5.25 11.15
C ILE A 171 0.65 -4.53 10.37
N ASN A 172 1.87 -5.04 10.44
CA ASN A 172 2.98 -4.58 9.62
C ASN A 172 3.20 -5.53 8.45
N ARG A 173 3.23 -4.98 7.23
CA ARG A 173 3.59 -5.68 6.01
C ARG A 173 4.81 -4.99 5.39
N ALA A 174 5.82 -5.75 5.01
CA ALA A 174 7.05 -5.20 4.47
C ALA A 174 7.27 -5.74 3.05
N PRO A 175 6.72 -5.08 2.01
CA PRO A 175 7.17 -5.32 0.63
C PRO A 175 8.67 -5.09 0.50
N ASP A 176 9.31 -5.76 -0.46
CA ASP A 176 10.76 -5.62 -0.69
C ASP A 176 11.18 -4.19 -0.97
N PHE A 177 10.39 -3.47 -1.79
CA PHE A 177 10.57 -2.05 -2.00
C PHE A 177 9.25 -1.30 -2.08
N ALA A 178 9.29 -0.03 -1.71
CA ALA A 178 8.23 0.93 -2.00
C ALA A 178 8.84 2.22 -2.56
N ILE A 179 8.13 2.87 -3.49
CA ILE A 179 8.32 4.29 -3.77
C ILE A 179 7.22 5.05 -3.05
N THR A 180 7.61 5.89 -2.09
CA THR A 180 6.69 6.76 -1.37
C THR A 180 6.70 8.15 -1.98
N HIS A 181 5.52 8.72 -2.19
CA HIS A 181 5.36 10.14 -2.44
C HIS A 181 5.44 10.88 -1.09
N VAL A 182 6.17 11.99 -1.05
CA VAL A 182 6.30 12.82 0.14
C VAL A 182 5.91 14.28 -0.12
N GLY A 183 4.99 14.78 0.71
CA GLY A 183 4.70 16.19 0.84
C GLY A 183 5.64 16.79 1.87
N GLN A 184 6.42 17.79 1.45
CA GLN A 184 7.49 18.40 2.25
C GLN A 184 7.35 19.92 2.31
N LEU A 185 7.66 20.48 3.48
CA LEU A 185 7.80 21.92 3.73
C LEU A 185 9.23 22.21 4.16
N LYS A 186 9.77 23.35 3.72
CA LYS A 186 11.02 23.87 4.27
C LYS A 186 10.73 24.42 5.66
N LEU A 187 11.55 24.07 6.64
CA LEU A 187 11.47 24.64 7.98
C LEU A 187 12.05 26.06 8.00
N ASP A 188 11.50 26.90 8.86
CA ASP A 188 12.05 28.22 9.14
C ASP A 188 13.39 28.12 9.86
N THR A 189 14.14 29.24 9.85
CA THR A 189 15.37 29.33 10.63
C THR A 189 15.03 29.25 12.12
N PRO A 190 15.68 28.38 12.90
CA PRO A 190 15.36 28.18 14.31
C PRO A 190 15.60 29.46 15.13
N LYS A 191 14.69 29.76 16.06
CA LYS A 191 14.75 30.95 16.95
C LYS A 191 15.34 30.63 18.31
N ASN A 192 15.42 29.36 18.67
CA ASN A 192 15.95 28.89 19.94
C ASN A 192 16.65 27.52 19.80
N ARG A 193 17.37 27.10 20.84
CA ARG A 193 18.17 25.87 20.86
C ARG A 193 17.35 24.58 20.66
N GLN A 194 16.10 24.55 21.14
CA GLN A 194 15.25 23.37 20.96
C GLN A 194 14.84 23.22 19.49
N GLU A 195 14.41 24.32 18.86
CA GLU A 195 14.12 24.37 17.43
C GLU A 195 15.34 24.03 16.58
N GLU A 196 16.54 24.48 16.96
CA GLU A 196 17.79 24.17 16.27
C GLU A 196 18.04 22.65 16.21
N VAL A 197 17.91 21.96 17.35
CA VAL A 197 18.03 20.49 17.40
C VAL A 197 16.99 19.81 16.51
N HIS A 198 15.75 20.30 16.49
CA HIS A 198 14.70 19.75 15.62
C HIS A 198 14.96 20.01 14.13
N PHE A 199 15.42 21.21 13.78
CA PHE A 199 15.79 21.61 12.43
C PHE A 199 16.94 20.74 11.89
N GLU A 200 18.01 20.57 12.67
CA GLU A 200 19.17 19.75 12.32
C GLU A 200 18.79 18.28 12.10
N ARG A 201 18.04 17.69 13.04
CA ARG A 201 17.58 16.29 12.94
C ARG A 201 16.73 16.02 11.69
N ARG A 202 16.09 17.06 11.16
CA ARG A 202 15.22 17.00 9.99
C ARG A 202 15.88 17.54 8.71
N ALA A 203 17.15 17.92 8.78
CA ALA A 203 17.87 18.56 7.69
C ALA A 203 17.10 19.77 7.09
N GLY A 204 16.40 20.53 7.94
CA GLY A 204 15.63 21.71 7.54
C GLY A 204 14.34 21.45 6.75
N ILE A 205 13.81 20.21 6.75
CA ILE A 205 12.59 19.84 6.01
C ILE A 205 11.59 19.13 6.91
N LYS A 206 10.31 19.50 6.85
CA LYS A 206 9.20 18.77 7.48
C LYS A 206 8.40 18.00 6.43
N THR A 207 8.35 16.67 6.56
CA THR A 207 7.37 15.87 5.82
C THR A 207 6.03 15.97 6.52
N TYR A 208 4.98 16.38 5.81
CA TYR A 208 3.60 16.47 6.33
C TYR A 208 2.66 15.46 5.68
N HIS A 209 3.13 14.76 4.64
CA HIS A 209 2.38 13.73 3.95
C HIS A 209 3.35 12.68 3.43
N SER A 210 2.99 11.41 3.60
CA SER A 210 3.66 10.30 2.96
C SER A 210 2.62 9.26 2.53
N CYS A 211 2.67 8.83 1.28
CA CYS A 211 1.83 7.74 0.79
C CYS A 211 2.62 6.85 -0.17
N CYS A 212 2.28 5.57 -0.21
CA CYS A 212 2.96 4.64 -1.12
C CYS A 212 2.39 4.77 -2.54
N SER A 213 3.25 5.07 -3.52
CA SER A 213 2.84 5.23 -4.93
C SER A 213 3.17 4.00 -5.78
N LEU A 214 4.20 3.25 -5.40
CA LEU A 214 4.56 1.99 -6.04
C LEU A 214 5.04 0.98 -5.00
N ILE A 215 4.54 -0.25 -5.08
CA ILE A 215 4.91 -1.39 -4.22
C ILE A 215 5.57 -2.44 -5.11
N VAL A 216 6.72 -2.95 -4.68
CA VAL A 216 7.49 -3.98 -5.39
C VAL A 216 7.65 -5.19 -4.51
N GLU A 217 7.40 -6.36 -5.10
CA GLU A 217 7.73 -7.65 -4.53
C GLU A 217 8.57 -8.45 -5.53
N ILE A 218 9.67 -9.01 -5.05
CA ILE A 218 10.67 -9.74 -5.81
C ILE A 218 10.78 -11.12 -5.20
N LYS A 219 10.69 -12.14 -6.05
CA LYS A 219 10.96 -13.52 -5.67
C LYS A 219 12.28 -13.99 -6.29
N PRO A 220 12.87 -15.08 -5.77
CA PRO A 220 14.10 -15.64 -6.33
C PRO A 220 13.96 -15.92 -7.82
N SER A 221 15.10 -15.98 -8.50
CA SER A 221 15.12 -16.60 -9.82
C SER A 221 15.16 -18.12 -9.68
N ARG A 222 14.85 -18.84 -10.76
CA ARG A 222 14.95 -20.30 -10.80
C ARG A 222 16.33 -20.76 -10.33
N VAL A 223 16.36 -21.75 -9.44
CA VAL A 223 17.60 -22.44 -9.06
C VAL A 223 18.15 -23.15 -10.31
N ARG A 224 19.44 -22.92 -10.61
CA ARG A 224 20.14 -23.62 -11.69
C ARG A 224 20.33 -25.08 -11.30
N LYS A 225 19.36 -25.94 -11.65
CA LYS A 225 19.52 -27.38 -11.48
C LYS A 225 20.49 -27.91 -12.53
N GLY A 226 21.78 -27.97 -12.19
CA GLY A 226 22.79 -28.94 -12.66
C GLY A 226 23.11 -29.04 -14.16
N ASN A 227 22.30 -28.49 -15.06
CA ASN A 227 22.55 -28.49 -16.48
C ASN A 227 23.14 -27.14 -16.91
N PRO A 228 24.17 -27.16 -17.79
CA PRO A 228 24.64 -25.96 -18.49
C PRO A 228 23.44 -25.24 -19.10
N GLU A 229 23.53 -23.91 -19.21
CA GLU A 229 22.47 -23.07 -19.76
C GLU A 229 21.75 -23.76 -20.92
N PRO A 230 20.41 -23.81 -20.89
CA PRO A 230 19.65 -24.32 -22.02
C PRO A 230 20.08 -23.50 -23.23
N THR A 231 20.67 -24.18 -24.21
CA THR A 231 20.87 -23.61 -25.54
C THR A 231 19.56 -22.95 -25.97
N VAL A 232 19.67 -21.85 -26.71
CA VAL A 232 18.59 -20.95 -27.20
C VAL A 232 17.54 -21.66 -28.09
N SER A 233 17.42 -22.98 -28.03
CA SER A 233 16.36 -23.78 -28.62
C SER A 233 15.08 -23.64 -27.80
N GLY A 234 14.29 -22.60 -28.10
CA GLY A 234 12.80 -22.53 -28.11
C GLY A 234 11.94 -23.33 -27.12
N ASP A 235 12.45 -23.84 -26.01
CA ASP A 235 11.75 -24.80 -25.17
C ASP A 235 10.77 -24.08 -24.24
N SER A 236 9.47 -24.29 -24.50
CA SER A 236 8.33 -23.67 -23.83
C SER A 236 8.22 -24.04 -22.35
N THR A 237 8.99 -25.02 -21.88
CA THR A 237 9.07 -25.37 -20.46
C THR A 237 9.76 -24.28 -19.62
N HIS A 238 10.64 -23.47 -20.22
CA HIS A 238 11.36 -22.39 -19.53
C HIS A 238 10.48 -21.19 -19.14
N THR A 239 9.37 -20.95 -19.85
CA THR A 239 8.43 -19.88 -19.52
C THR A 239 7.51 -20.23 -18.36
N MET A 240 7.27 -21.52 -18.10
CA MET A 240 6.33 -21.97 -17.06
C MET A 240 6.86 -21.77 -15.63
N GLU A 241 8.11 -22.17 -15.33
CA GLU A 241 8.63 -22.09 -13.95
C GLU A 241 8.89 -20.66 -13.46
N SER A 242 9.42 -19.78 -14.33
CA SER A 242 9.54 -18.36 -14.01
C SER A 242 8.16 -17.70 -13.78
N GLY A 243 7.11 -18.27 -14.39
CA GLY A 243 5.73 -17.88 -14.14
C GLY A 243 5.33 -18.05 -12.67
N ASN A 244 5.75 -19.14 -12.02
CA ASN A 244 5.35 -19.45 -10.65
C ASN A 244 5.87 -18.42 -9.63
N PHE A 245 7.13 -17.99 -9.72
CA PHE A 245 7.68 -16.98 -8.80
C PHE A 245 7.05 -15.60 -9.00
N ILE A 246 6.79 -15.21 -10.26
CA ILE A 246 6.05 -13.98 -10.53
C ILE A 246 4.63 -14.07 -9.96
N THR A 247 3.96 -15.22 -10.10
CA THR A 247 2.64 -15.43 -9.49
C THR A 247 2.67 -15.33 -7.97
N GLN A 248 3.67 -15.91 -7.31
CA GLN A 248 3.85 -15.72 -5.85
C GLN A 248 4.04 -14.25 -5.48
N ALA A 249 4.89 -13.51 -6.21
CA ALA A 249 5.05 -12.07 -6.00
C ALA A 249 3.73 -11.30 -6.19
N GLN A 250 2.90 -11.69 -7.17
CA GLN A 250 1.59 -11.09 -7.39
C GLN A 250 0.60 -11.39 -6.26
N GLU A 251 0.60 -12.60 -5.73
CA GLU A 251 -0.23 -13.01 -4.59
C GLU A 251 0.12 -12.20 -3.34
N ASP A 252 1.41 -11.99 -3.06
CA ASP A 252 1.87 -11.16 -1.95
C ASP A 252 1.51 -9.68 -2.17
N LEU A 253 1.72 -9.15 -3.39
CA LEU A 253 1.31 -7.78 -3.74
C LEU A 253 -0.19 -7.55 -3.61
N MET A 254 -1.02 -8.56 -3.86
CA MET A 254 -2.46 -8.44 -3.67
C MET A 254 -2.80 -8.09 -2.22
N GLN A 255 -2.12 -8.72 -1.27
CA GLN A 255 -2.26 -8.40 0.15
C GLN A 255 -1.70 -7.01 0.47
N TYR A 256 -0.53 -6.64 -0.06
CA TYR A 256 0.06 -5.32 0.18
C TYR A 256 -0.79 -4.19 -0.39
N CYS A 257 -1.36 -4.36 -1.58
CA CYS A 257 -2.29 -3.39 -2.17
C CYS A 257 -3.57 -3.27 -1.34
N ALA A 258 -4.12 -4.36 -0.81
CA ALA A 258 -5.28 -4.29 0.09
C ALA A 258 -4.94 -3.54 1.38
N ALA A 259 -3.77 -3.81 1.97
CA ALA A 259 -3.28 -3.09 3.15
C ALA A 259 -3.04 -1.59 2.85
N HIS A 260 -2.52 -1.27 1.66
CA HIS A 260 -2.29 0.09 1.19
C HIS A 260 -3.56 0.93 1.20
N PHE A 261 -4.66 0.42 0.66
CA PHE A 261 -5.92 1.17 0.63
C PHE A 261 -6.60 1.28 2.00
N LEU A 262 -6.24 0.45 2.97
CA LEU A 262 -6.65 0.61 4.36
C LEU A 262 -5.81 1.67 5.09
N ALA A 263 -4.49 1.66 4.87
CA ALA A 263 -3.57 2.64 5.45
C ALA A 263 -3.75 4.04 4.84
N TYR A 264 -4.14 4.12 3.57
CA TYR A 264 -4.32 5.36 2.82
C TYR A 264 -5.67 5.39 2.09
N PRO A 265 -6.81 5.56 2.81
CA PRO A 265 -8.16 5.48 2.21
C PRO A 265 -8.43 6.49 1.08
N GLN A 266 -7.72 7.61 1.07
CA GLN A 266 -7.78 8.64 0.04
C GLN A 266 -7.05 8.27 -1.27
N SER A 267 -6.23 7.20 -1.24
CA SER A 267 -5.48 6.75 -2.40
C SER A 267 -6.42 6.18 -3.46
N LYS A 268 -6.41 6.75 -4.65
CA LYS A 268 -7.22 6.26 -5.79
C LYS A 268 -6.57 5.11 -6.54
N LYS A 269 -5.24 4.99 -6.47
CA LYS A 269 -4.46 4.02 -7.22
C LYS A 269 -3.07 3.83 -6.61
N VAL A 270 -2.49 2.66 -6.82
CA VAL A 270 -1.10 2.31 -6.49
C VAL A 270 -0.53 1.48 -7.64
N ILE A 271 0.76 1.64 -7.92
CA ILE A 271 1.44 0.80 -8.90
C ILE A 271 1.96 -0.45 -8.18
N ALA A 272 1.69 -1.63 -8.71
CA ALA A 272 2.22 -2.89 -8.18
C ALA A 272 3.22 -3.49 -9.18
N LEU A 273 4.42 -3.86 -8.74
CA LEU A 273 5.45 -4.48 -9.56
C LEU A 273 5.84 -5.84 -8.97
N ALA A 274 5.55 -6.90 -9.72
CA ALA A 274 5.85 -8.28 -9.35
C ALA A 274 7.06 -8.78 -10.13
N ALA A 275 8.06 -9.33 -9.44
CA ALA A 275 9.29 -9.82 -10.06
C ALA A 275 9.65 -11.25 -9.62
N GLY A 276 10.27 -11.98 -10.53
CA GLY A 276 10.92 -13.27 -10.30
C GLY A 276 12.29 -13.25 -10.97
N GLY A 277 13.34 -12.95 -10.21
CA GLY A 277 14.66 -12.62 -10.77
C GLY A 277 14.62 -11.42 -11.72
N SER A 278 15.14 -11.56 -12.95
CA SER A 278 15.12 -10.45 -13.93
C SER A 278 13.79 -10.29 -14.68
N ARG A 279 12.83 -11.19 -14.47
CA ARG A 279 11.55 -11.19 -15.17
C ARG A 279 10.52 -10.49 -14.28
N TRP A 280 9.74 -9.60 -14.86
CA TRP A 280 8.82 -8.80 -14.07
C TRP A 280 7.57 -8.40 -14.84
N LYS A 281 6.55 -8.02 -14.08
CA LYS A 281 5.27 -7.50 -14.54
C LYS A 281 4.87 -6.34 -13.64
N TRP A 282 4.02 -5.45 -14.15
CA TRP A 282 3.45 -4.39 -13.33
C TRP A 282 1.99 -4.13 -13.71
N ALA A 283 1.28 -3.47 -12.81
CA ALA A 283 -0.10 -3.05 -13.02
C ALA A 283 -0.41 -1.80 -12.21
N VAL A 284 -1.41 -1.03 -12.66
CA VAL A 284 -2.05 0.01 -11.84
C VAL A 284 -3.26 -0.61 -11.15
N ILE A 285 -3.26 -0.54 -9.84
CA ILE A 285 -4.27 -1.13 -8.95
C ILE A 285 -5.06 0.00 -8.30
N GLY A 286 -6.39 -0.06 -8.33
CA GLY A 286 -7.32 0.79 -7.60
C GLY A 286 -7.93 0.10 -6.38
N PRO A 287 -8.70 0.82 -5.56
CA PRO A 287 -9.20 0.33 -4.27
C PRO A 287 -10.13 -0.89 -4.38
N ASP A 288 -10.86 -1.03 -5.49
CA ASP A 288 -11.81 -2.12 -5.68
C ASP A 288 -11.18 -3.40 -6.28
N ASP A 289 -9.93 -3.33 -6.72
CA ASP A 289 -9.25 -4.41 -7.42
C ASP A 289 -8.81 -5.56 -6.51
N PRO A 290 -8.17 -5.32 -5.34
CA PRO A 290 -7.85 -6.40 -4.43
C PRO A 290 -9.12 -7.10 -3.93
N PRO A 291 -9.06 -8.42 -3.68
CA PRO A 291 -10.14 -9.09 -3.00
C PRO A 291 -10.24 -8.60 -1.55
N GLU A 292 -11.39 -8.82 -0.92
CA GLU A 292 -11.51 -8.53 0.51
C GLU A 292 -10.69 -9.54 1.32
N PHE A 293 -9.97 -9.04 2.32
CA PHE A 293 -9.16 -9.86 3.21
C PHE A 293 -9.79 -9.94 4.60
N ASN A 294 -9.77 -11.14 5.15
CA ASN A 294 -9.90 -11.37 6.58
C ASN A 294 -8.50 -11.21 7.19
N TRP A 295 -8.29 -10.07 7.84
CA TRP A 295 -7.02 -9.68 8.43
C TRP A 295 -6.68 -10.45 9.72
N ILE A 296 -7.67 -11.11 10.33
CA ILE A 296 -7.48 -11.95 11.53
C ILE A 296 -6.86 -13.28 11.11
N ASP A 297 -7.46 -13.93 10.11
CA ASP A 297 -7.08 -15.26 9.65
C ASP A 297 -6.07 -15.24 8.50
N ASN A 298 -5.66 -14.04 8.07
CA ASN A 298 -4.77 -13.83 6.92
C ASN A 298 -5.25 -14.52 5.63
N ARG A 299 -6.56 -14.45 5.33
CA ARG A 299 -7.18 -15.17 4.19
C ARG A 299 -8.09 -14.28 3.36
N ILE A 300 -8.27 -14.62 2.09
CA ILE A 300 -9.22 -13.95 1.20
C ILE A 300 -10.66 -14.33 1.59
N LEU A 301 -11.51 -13.33 1.81
CA LEU A 301 -12.94 -13.53 2.09
C LEU A 301 -13.65 -14.08 0.85
N GLY A 302 -14.56 -15.02 1.08
CA GLY A 302 -15.33 -15.67 0.01
C GLY A 302 -14.62 -16.81 -0.72
N LYS A 303 -13.37 -17.16 -0.37
CA LYS A 303 -12.72 -18.40 -0.81
C LYS A 303 -13.28 -19.56 0.05
N ARG A 304 -14.39 -20.15 -0.38
CA ARG A 304 -14.92 -21.39 0.26
C ARG A 304 -13.97 -22.54 -0.09
N GLY A 305 -13.86 -23.54 0.80
CA GLY A 305 -12.94 -24.67 0.69
C GLY A 305 -12.99 -25.39 -0.68
N ALA A 306 -11.97 -26.21 -0.93
CA ALA A 306 -11.68 -26.87 -2.21
C ALA A 306 -12.94 -27.36 -2.95
N GLY A 307 -13.35 -26.63 -3.99
CA GLY A 307 -14.41 -27.06 -4.92
C GLY A 307 -15.44 -26.01 -5.31
N ILE A 308 -15.62 -24.91 -4.56
CA ILE A 308 -16.57 -23.85 -4.94
C ILE A 308 -15.81 -22.57 -5.30
N VAL A 309 -15.88 -22.18 -6.56
CA VAL A 309 -15.40 -20.88 -7.07
C VAL A 309 -16.25 -19.78 -6.44
N GLY A 310 -15.85 -19.31 -5.26
CA GLY A 310 -16.52 -18.21 -4.57
C GLY A 310 -16.09 -16.85 -5.12
N ALA A 311 -16.83 -15.78 -4.81
CA ALA A 311 -16.59 -14.43 -5.32
C ALA A 311 -15.14 -13.93 -5.10
N GLY A 312 -14.48 -14.36 -4.01
CA GLY A 312 -13.07 -14.06 -3.75
C GLY A 312 -12.12 -14.56 -4.85
N SER A 313 -12.36 -15.76 -5.38
CA SER A 313 -11.54 -16.33 -6.46
C SER A 313 -11.70 -15.59 -7.80
N VAL A 314 -12.87 -14.97 -8.04
CA VAL A 314 -13.10 -14.15 -9.23
C VAL A 314 -12.32 -12.83 -9.13
N LYS A 315 -12.35 -12.17 -7.97
CA LYS A 315 -11.56 -10.95 -7.74
C LYS A 315 -10.05 -11.22 -7.79
N GLU A 316 -9.60 -12.30 -7.15
CA GLU A 316 -8.21 -12.79 -7.23
C GLU A 316 -7.78 -12.98 -8.69
N SER A 317 -8.57 -13.72 -9.49
CA SER A 317 -8.27 -13.94 -10.91
C SER A 317 -8.23 -12.62 -11.71
N LYS A 318 -9.15 -11.70 -11.45
CA LYS A 318 -9.16 -10.36 -12.10
C LYS A 318 -7.94 -9.53 -11.72
N PHE A 319 -7.54 -9.56 -10.45
CA PHE A 319 -6.35 -8.87 -9.96
C PHE A 319 -5.10 -9.40 -10.69
N LEU A 320 -4.89 -10.71 -10.70
CA LEU A 320 -3.75 -11.35 -11.36
C LEU A 320 -3.73 -11.08 -12.88
N ALA A 321 -4.90 -11.05 -13.52
CA ALA A 321 -5.03 -10.78 -14.95
C ALA A 321 -4.57 -9.37 -15.36
N LYS A 322 -4.50 -8.40 -14.44
CA LYS A 322 -4.00 -7.04 -14.74
C LYS A 322 -2.51 -7.00 -15.06
N PHE A 323 -1.75 -7.98 -14.58
CA PHE A 323 -0.31 -8.04 -14.77
C PHE A 323 0.01 -8.72 -16.11
N SER A 324 0.17 -7.90 -17.15
CA SER A 324 0.55 -8.35 -18.48
C SER A 324 1.13 -7.20 -19.30
N PRO A 325 2.09 -7.46 -20.21
CA PRO A 325 2.86 -8.70 -20.40
C PRO A 325 4.05 -8.82 -19.41
N THR A 326 4.86 -9.89 -19.55
CA THR A 326 6.13 -10.07 -18.81
C THR A 326 7.30 -9.41 -19.54
N PHE A 327 8.14 -8.70 -18.81
CA PHE A 327 9.33 -8.02 -19.32
C PHE A 327 10.62 -8.63 -18.75
N SER A 328 11.77 -8.28 -19.36
CA SER A 328 13.10 -8.71 -18.89
C SER A 328 13.97 -7.48 -18.66
N LEU A 329 14.53 -7.35 -17.46
CA LEU A 329 15.42 -6.23 -17.10
C LEU A 329 16.57 -6.05 -18.10
N GLY A 330 17.00 -4.80 -18.30
CA GLY A 330 18.11 -4.46 -19.19
C GLY A 330 17.79 -4.52 -20.69
N THR A 331 16.52 -4.71 -21.06
CA THR A 331 16.08 -4.71 -22.47
C THR A 331 15.34 -3.42 -22.81
N LEU A 332 15.41 -3.00 -24.07
CA LEU A 332 14.71 -1.80 -24.57
C LEU A 332 13.19 -1.85 -24.32
N HIS A 333 12.58 -3.04 -24.37
CA HIS A 333 11.14 -3.20 -24.08
C HIS A 333 10.84 -2.94 -22.60
N SER A 334 11.70 -3.41 -21.70
CA SER A 334 11.60 -3.15 -20.26
C SER A 334 11.79 -1.68 -19.94
N ASP A 335 12.75 -1.01 -20.59
CA ASP A 335 13.03 0.41 -20.39
C ASP A 335 11.83 1.29 -20.76
N LYS A 336 11.16 0.99 -21.88
CA LYS A 336 9.91 1.66 -22.27
C LYS A 336 8.79 1.50 -21.24
N GLN A 337 8.76 0.40 -20.50
CA GLN A 337 7.75 0.16 -19.46
C GLN A 337 8.08 0.91 -18.17
N PHE A 338 9.36 1.01 -17.79
CA PHE A 338 9.77 1.92 -16.71
C PHE A 338 9.43 3.37 -17.05
N GLU A 339 9.59 3.79 -18.30
CA GLU A 339 9.14 5.12 -18.75
C GLU A 339 7.62 5.30 -18.56
N GLN A 340 6.81 4.27 -18.83
CA GLN A 340 5.37 4.31 -18.57
C GLN A 340 5.05 4.39 -17.08
N ILE A 341 5.79 3.69 -16.22
CA ILE A 341 5.65 3.80 -14.76
C ILE A 341 6.00 5.21 -14.30
N ILE A 342 7.11 5.79 -14.78
CA ILE A 342 7.51 7.17 -14.47
C ILE A 342 6.41 8.16 -14.87
N LYS A 343 5.82 8.01 -16.06
CA LYS A 343 4.67 8.82 -16.51
C LYS A 343 3.47 8.67 -15.56
N THR A 344 3.20 7.44 -15.11
CA THR A 344 2.12 7.15 -14.17
C THR A 344 2.36 7.78 -12.80
N LEU A 345 3.59 7.72 -12.28
CA LEU A 345 3.99 8.40 -11.03
C LEU A 345 3.84 9.93 -11.15
N SER A 346 4.23 10.53 -12.28
CA SER A 346 4.00 11.96 -12.51
C SER A 346 2.53 12.33 -12.45
N GLN A 347 1.64 11.48 -13.00
CA GLN A 347 0.21 11.71 -12.92
C GLN A 347 -0.31 11.70 -11.47
N PHE A 348 0.30 10.91 -10.57
CA PHE A 348 -0.11 10.88 -9.16
C PHE A 348 0.10 12.24 -8.47
N LEU A 349 1.17 12.96 -8.85
CA LEU A 349 1.42 14.32 -8.36
C LEU A 349 0.35 15.30 -8.87
N ILE A 350 -0.08 15.14 -10.13
CA ILE A 350 -1.07 16.02 -10.76
C ILE A 350 -2.48 15.78 -10.19
N ASP A 351 -2.82 14.52 -9.91
CA ASP A 351 -4.16 14.14 -9.44
C ASP A 351 -4.51 14.67 -8.03
N GLY A 352 -3.58 15.37 -7.36
CA GLY A 352 -3.88 16.18 -6.18
C GLY A 352 -4.27 15.39 -4.93
N HIS A 353 -3.78 14.15 -4.79
CA HIS A 353 -4.08 13.32 -3.61
C HIS A 353 -3.33 13.79 -2.34
N THR A 354 -2.40 14.74 -2.50
CA THR A 354 -1.70 15.37 -1.38
C THR A 354 -2.70 16.28 -0.65
N PRO A 355 -2.99 16.03 0.64
CA PRO A 355 -3.77 16.98 1.40
C PRO A 355 -3.07 18.35 1.35
N LEU A 356 -3.85 19.43 1.44
CA LEU A 356 -3.25 20.74 1.66
C LEU A 356 -2.36 20.65 2.91
N PRO A 357 -1.18 21.28 2.90
CA PRO A 357 -0.40 21.38 4.12
C PRO A 357 -1.30 21.97 5.21
N PRO A 358 -1.25 21.46 6.45
CA PRO A 358 -2.02 22.04 7.54
C PRO A 358 -1.71 23.54 7.55
N LEU A 359 -2.76 24.36 7.47
CA LEU A 359 -2.65 25.81 7.33
C LEU A 359 -1.66 26.31 8.40
N LEU A 360 -0.48 26.72 7.95
CA LEU A 360 0.28 27.73 8.67
C LEU A 360 -0.62 28.97 8.59
N ASP A 361 -0.88 29.61 9.73
CA ASP A 361 -1.76 30.78 9.82
C ASP A 361 -1.64 31.70 8.58
N GLU A 362 -2.80 32.18 8.10
CA GLU A 362 -3.23 32.57 6.74
C GLU A 362 -2.33 33.52 5.89
N ASP A 363 -1.09 33.80 6.26
CA ASP A 363 -0.25 34.84 5.66
C ASP A 363 0.87 34.36 4.72
N ILE A 364 0.96 33.07 4.41
CA ILE A 364 1.98 32.58 3.46
C ILE A 364 1.45 32.68 2.03
N ILE A 365 1.85 33.76 1.36
CA ILE A 365 1.75 33.93 -0.10
C ILE A 365 2.42 32.74 -0.78
N ILE A 366 1.62 31.93 -1.47
CA ILE A 366 2.05 30.78 -2.24
C ILE A 366 2.60 31.29 -3.59
N ASP A 367 3.90 31.62 -3.64
CA ASP A 367 4.64 31.88 -4.90
C ASP A 367 4.90 30.58 -5.69
#